data_AF-A0A161X3R4-F1
#
_entry.id   AF-A0A161X3R4-F1
#
_cell.length_a   1.000
_cell.length_b   1.000
_cell.length_c   1.000
_cell.angle_alpha   90.00
_cell.angle_beta   90.00
_cell.angle_gamma   90.00
#
_symmetry.space_group_name_H-M   'P 1'
#
loop_
_entity.id
_entity.type
_entity.pdbx_description
1 polymer ?
#
loop_
_entity_poly.entity_id
_entity_poly.type
_entity_poly.pdbx_seq_one_letter_code
_entity_poly.pdbx_strand_id
1 'polypeptide(L)'
;MHRYLLLTLSLLLLWTWNVQAQESKFRKRPRSLFKQPDCYCTNRGLRIELGDFSCLYVDGTAYLAQCQMALNNPMWRKIEDGCPTTQLDNKQHASYPLNDAGGME
;
A
#
# COMPACT_ATOMS: atom_id res chain seq x y z
N MET A 1 43.39 56.98 -1.05
CA MET A 1 42.18 56.36 -1.64
C MET A 1 42.43 54.98 -2.24
N HIS A 2 43.38 54.81 -3.17
CA HIS A 2 43.63 53.50 -3.82
C HIS A 2 44.04 52.37 -2.85
N ARG A 3 44.90 52.65 -1.86
CA ARG A 3 45.32 51.66 -0.85
C ARG A 3 44.16 51.18 0.04
N TYR A 4 43.22 52.06 0.39
CA TYR A 4 42.02 51.68 1.15
C TYR A 4 41.04 50.87 0.31
N LEU A 5 40.89 51.20 -0.98
CA LEU A 5 40.07 50.44 -1.93
C LEU A 5 40.59 49.00 -2.13
N LEU A 6 41.90 48.81 -2.21
CA LEU A 6 42.52 47.49 -2.34
C LEU A 6 42.36 46.64 -1.06
N LEU A 7 42.43 47.28 0.12
CA LEU A 7 42.21 46.60 1.40
C LEU A 7 40.75 46.18 1.59
N THR A 8 39.78 47.01 1.19
CA THR A 8 38.36 46.62 1.27
C THR A 8 38.02 45.52 0.26
N LEU A 9 38.56 45.57 -0.96
CA LEU A 9 38.40 44.50 -1.96
C LEU A 9 38.99 43.16 -1.50
N SER A 10 40.20 43.17 -0.93
CA SER A 10 40.82 41.94 -0.40
C SER A 10 40.05 41.36 0.79
N LEU A 11 39.55 42.21 1.70
CA LEU A 11 38.67 41.78 2.79
C LEU A 11 37.37 41.17 2.24
N LEU A 12 36.71 41.79 1.27
CA LEU A 12 35.49 41.25 0.67
C LEU A 12 35.74 39.90 -0.02
N LEU A 13 36.85 39.76 -0.75
CA LEU A 13 37.22 38.49 -1.38
C LEU A 13 37.48 37.38 -0.36
N LEU A 14 38.17 37.68 0.75
CA LEU A 14 38.42 36.73 1.84
C LEU A 14 37.12 36.31 2.55
N TRP A 15 36.16 37.22 2.70
CA TRP A 15 34.85 36.90 3.26
C TRP A 15 34.03 36.02 2.32
N THR A 16 34.05 36.31 1.01
CA THR A 16 33.34 35.49 0.03
C THR A 16 33.92 34.08 -0.09
N TRP A 17 35.23 33.90 0.14
CA TRP A 17 35.84 32.56 0.13
C TRP A 17 35.53 31.71 1.36
N ASN A 18 35.26 32.31 2.52
CA ASN A 18 34.94 31.56 3.74
C ASN A 18 33.47 31.10 3.84
N VAL A 19 32.62 31.43 2.86
CA VAL A 19 31.25 30.88 2.76
C VAL A 19 31.33 29.46 2.20
N GLN A 20 31.86 28.53 2.97
CA GLN A 20 31.69 27.09 2.72
C GLN A 20 30.49 26.61 3.53
N ALA A 21 29.32 26.63 2.89
CA ALA A 21 28.11 25.98 3.37
C ALA A 21 28.40 24.47 3.52
N GLN A 22 28.63 24.04 4.76
CA GLN A 22 28.81 22.63 5.10
C GLN A 22 27.43 21.96 5.03
N GLU A 23 27.03 21.46 3.86
CA GLU A 23 25.84 20.62 3.77
C GLU A 23 26.09 19.33 4.53
N SER A 24 25.59 19.28 5.76
CA SER A 24 25.54 18.04 6.53
C SER A 24 24.68 17.03 5.76
N LYS A 25 25.33 16.05 5.12
CA LYS A 25 24.64 14.91 4.51
C LYS A 25 23.99 14.14 5.65
N PHE A 26 22.74 14.48 5.96
CA PHE A 26 21.91 13.76 6.93
C PHE A 26 21.84 12.31 6.49
N ARG A 27 22.64 11.46 7.14
CA ARG A 27 22.77 10.04 6.83
C ARG A 27 21.44 9.39 7.16
N LYS A 28 20.56 9.24 6.16
CA LYS A 28 19.28 8.52 6.31
C LYS A 28 19.64 7.10 6.79
N ARG A 29 19.24 6.75 8.02
CA ARG A 29 19.41 5.39 8.52
C ARG A 29 18.75 4.43 7.52
N PRO A 30 19.44 3.35 7.09
CA PRO A 30 18.80 2.35 6.26
C PRO A 30 17.56 1.85 6.99
N ARG A 31 16.41 1.91 6.32
CA ARG A 31 15.14 1.37 6.81
C ARG A 31 15.41 -0.12 7.05
N SER A 32 15.41 -0.53 8.33
CA SER A 32 15.55 -1.89 8.88
C SER A 32 16.09 -2.97 7.91
N LEU A 33 17.25 -3.55 8.24
CA LEU A 33 17.83 -4.71 7.51
C LEU A 33 16.92 -5.95 7.51
N PHE A 34 15.90 -6.00 8.38
CA PHE A 34 14.98 -7.12 8.48
C PHE A 34 13.83 -7.01 7.47
N LYS A 35 13.62 -8.08 6.69
CA LYS A 35 12.42 -8.28 5.88
C LYS A 35 11.21 -8.29 6.80
N GLN A 36 10.20 -7.47 6.49
CA GLN A 36 8.96 -7.47 7.26
C GLN A 36 8.31 -8.86 7.22
N PRO A 37 7.76 -9.35 8.34
CA PRO A 37 7.04 -10.62 8.36
C PRO A 37 5.83 -10.53 7.42
N ASP A 38 5.53 -11.65 6.79
CA ASP A 38 4.38 -11.76 5.90
C ASP A 38 3.12 -12.04 6.73
N CYS A 39 2.27 -11.03 6.91
CA CYS A 39 1.09 -11.09 7.76
C CYS A 39 -0.19 -11.15 6.92
N TYR A 40 -1.03 -12.14 7.17
CA TYR A 40 -2.28 -12.39 6.45
C TYR A 40 -3.30 -13.05 7.38
N CYS A 41 -4.57 -12.96 7.01
CA CYS A 41 -5.64 -13.69 7.68
C CYS A 41 -5.96 -14.97 6.91
N THR A 42 -6.57 -15.95 7.59
CA THR A 42 -7.02 -17.19 6.95
C THR A 42 -8.53 -17.35 7.15
N ASN A 43 -9.23 -17.72 6.08
CA ASN A 43 -10.62 -18.14 6.11
C ASN A 43 -10.77 -19.49 5.42
N ARG A 44 -11.17 -20.53 6.16
CA ARG A 44 -11.31 -21.91 5.63
C ARG A 44 -10.07 -22.40 4.87
N GLY A 45 -8.88 -22.07 5.35
CA GLY A 45 -7.59 -22.44 4.73
C GLY A 45 -7.15 -21.52 3.58
N LEU A 46 -7.99 -20.58 3.14
CA LEU A 46 -7.63 -19.60 2.13
C LEU A 46 -6.95 -18.40 2.76
N ARG A 47 -5.83 -17.98 2.17
CA ARG A 47 -5.11 -16.76 2.51
C ARG A 47 -5.90 -15.53 2.06
N ILE A 48 -5.97 -14.53 2.93
CA ILE A 48 -6.60 -13.24 2.69
C ILE A 48 -5.61 -12.14 3.11
N GLU A 49 -5.31 -11.21 2.20
CA GLU A 49 -4.32 -10.17 2.44
C GLU A 49 -4.84 -9.10 3.40
N LEU A 50 -3.91 -8.36 4.01
CA LEU A 50 -4.26 -7.19 4.82
C LEU A 50 -5.02 -6.16 3.97
N GLY A 51 -6.16 -5.70 4.49
CA GLY A 51 -7.06 -4.78 3.80
C GLY A 51 -8.16 -5.48 2.99
N ASP A 52 -8.02 -6.77 2.69
CA ASP A 52 -9.06 -7.52 1.98
C ASP A 52 -10.21 -7.91 2.89
N PHE A 53 -11.36 -8.13 2.25
CA PHE A 53 -12.61 -8.51 2.90
C PHE A 53 -12.88 -10.00 2.69
N SER A 54 -13.46 -10.63 3.70
CA SER A 54 -13.93 -12.01 3.60
C SER A 54 -15.20 -12.22 4.42
N CYS A 55 -16.04 -13.10 3.93
CA CYS A 55 -17.24 -13.55 4.62
C CYS A 55 -16.88 -14.67 5.59
N LEU A 56 -17.01 -14.38 6.88
CA LEU A 56 -16.75 -15.35 7.94
C LEU A 56 -18.06 -16.00 8.38
N TYR A 57 -18.00 -17.31 8.63
CA TYR A 57 -19.10 -18.07 9.19
C TYR A 57 -18.65 -18.69 10.49
N VAL A 58 -19.14 -18.15 11.61
CA VAL A 58 -18.74 -18.52 12.97
C VAL A 58 -20.01 -18.74 13.77
N ASP A 59 -20.10 -19.87 14.48
CA ASP A 59 -21.22 -20.22 15.34
C ASP A 59 -22.61 -20.06 14.67
N GLY A 60 -22.71 -20.49 13.41
CA GLY A 60 -23.96 -20.43 12.64
C GLY A 60 -24.29 -19.06 12.04
N THR A 61 -23.48 -18.03 12.32
CA THR A 61 -23.74 -16.65 11.88
C THR A 61 -22.72 -16.21 10.84
N ALA A 62 -23.19 -15.55 9.77
CA ALA A 62 -22.35 -14.93 8.76
C ALA A 62 -22.12 -13.45 9.07
N TYR A 63 -20.89 -12.98 8.90
CA TYR A 63 -20.58 -11.55 8.94
C TYR A 63 -19.44 -11.20 7.99
N LEU A 64 -19.48 -10.01 7.42
CA LEU A 64 -18.40 -9.46 6.62
C LEU A 64 -17.30 -8.96 7.56
N ALA A 65 -16.06 -9.38 7.30
CA ALA A 65 -14.90 -8.94 8.05
C ALA A 65 -13.79 -8.47 7.10
N GLN A 66 -12.97 -7.52 7.57
CA GLN A 66 -11.74 -7.12 6.92
C GLN A 66 -10.55 -7.70 7.68
N CYS A 67 -9.53 -8.18 6.94
CA CYS A 67 -8.26 -8.54 7.53
C CYS A 67 -7.46 -7.28 7.89
N GLN A 68 -7.18 -7.09 9.18
CA GLN A 68 -6.48 -5.91 9.70
C GLN A 68 -5.32 -6.30 10.61
N MET A 69 -4.55 -5.31 11.05
CA MET A 69 -3.45 -5.48 12.00
C MET A 69 -3.85 -4.93 13.36
N ALA A 70 -3.67 -5.71 14.44
CA ALA A 70 -3.74 -5.21 15.81
C ALA A 70 -2.60 -5.77 16.64
N LEU A 71 -1.93 -4.89 17.41
CA LEU A 71 -0.81 -5.25 18.28
C LEU A 71 0.26 -6.12 17.58
N ASN A 72 0.50 -5.84 16.29
CA ASN A 72 1.44 -6.55 15.42
C ASN A 72 1.02 -7.95 14.94
N ASN A 73 -0.25 -8.35 15.15
CA ASN A 73 -0.79 -9.60 14.61
C ASN A 73 -1.94 -9.35 13.62
N PRO A 74 -2.07 -10.15 12.54
CA PRO A 74 -3.27 -10.13 11.71
C PRO A 74 -4.50 -10.51 12.54
N MET A 75 -5.60 -9.81 12.31
CA MET A 75 -6.87 -10.00 12.99
C MET A 75 -8.05 -9.81 12.04
N TRP A 76 -9.16 -10.50 12.32
CA TRP A 76 -10.43 -10.23 11.67
C TRP A 76 -11.16 -9.11 12.39
N ARG A 77 -11.48 -8.02 11.67
CA ARG A 77 -12.37 -6.97 12.16
C ARG A 77 -13.72 -7.08 11.46
N LYS A 78 -14.78 -7.29 12.24
CA LYS A 78 -16.16 -7.27 11.75
C LYS A 78 -16.52 -5.89 11.21
N ILE A 79 -17.16 -5.86 10.04
CA ILE A 79 -17.56 -4.66 9.31
C ILE A 79 -19.08 -4.52 9.32
N GLU A 80 -19.80 -5.57 8.94
CA GLU A 80 -21.27 -5.60 8.91
C GLU A 80 -21.79 -6.99 9.29
N ASP A 81 -23.06 -7.04 9.71
CA ASP A 81 -23.79 -8.29 9.88
C ASP A 81 -24.20 -8.87 8.52
N GLY A 82 -24.09 -10.18 8.36
CA GLY A 82 -24.36 -10.84 7.09
C GLY A 82 -23.26 -10.63 6.05
N CYS A 83 -23.53 -11.06 4.82
CA CYS A 83 -22.60 -11.05 3.71
C CYS A 83 -23.25 -10.41 2.49
N PRO A 84 -22.51 -9.57 1.74
CA PRO A 84 -23.04 -8.94 0.54
C PRO A 84 -23.31 -10.01 -0.52
N THR A 85 -24.54 -10.06 -1.01
CA THR A 85 -24.96 -10.92 -2.12
C THR A 85 -25.18 -10.08 -3.36
N THR A 86 -24.51 -10.40 -4.47
CA THR A 86 -24.87 -9.82 -5.76
C THR A 86 -26.08 -10.59 -6.31
N GLN A 87 -27.24 -9.93 -6.41
CA GLN A 87 -28.34 -10.45 -7.23
C GLN A 87 -27.95 -10.26 -8.70
N LEU A 88 -27.57 -11.35 -9.37
CA LEU A 88 -27.52 -11.37 -10.83
C LEU A 88 -28.96 -11.43 -11.32
N ASP A 89 -29.46 -10.32 -11.86
CA ASP A 89 -30.78 -10.26 -12.46
C ASP A 89 -30.76 -11.13 -13.73
N ASN A 90 -31.33 -12.33 -13.65
CA ASN A 90 -31.14 -13.41 -14.64
C ASN A 90 -31.89 -13.17 -15.98
N LYS A 91 -32.20 -11.92 -16.32
CA LYS A 91 -32.96 -11.57 -17.55
C LYS A 91 -32.09 -11.47 -18.81
N GLN A 92 -30.76 -11.55 -18.70
CA GLN A 92 -29.84 -11.36 -19.83
C GLN A 92 -29.14 -12.64 -20.33
N HIS A 93 -29.62 -13.84 -19.95
CA HIS A 93 -29.08 -15.12 -20.45
C HIS A 93 -30.08 -15.91 -21.32
N ALA A 94 -31.02 -15.22 -21.96
CA ALA A 94 -31.95 -15.82 -22.92
C ALA A 94 -31.78 -15.23 -24.34
N SER A 95 -30.54 -15.11 -24.85
CA SER A 95 -30.28 -14.90 -26.28
C SER A 95 -28.79 -14.95 -26.64
N TYR A 96 -28.13 -16.08 -26.41
CA TYR A 96 -27.00 -16.47 -27.27
C TYR A 96 -27.37 -17.80 -27.92
N PRO A 97 -27.74 -17.82 -29.22
CA PRO A 97 -27.89 -19.06 -29.94
C PRO A 97 -26.51 -19.71 -30.03
N LEU A 98 -26.32 -20.81 -29.30
CA LEU A 98 -25.22 -21.73 -29.51
C LEU A 98 -25.51 -22.42 -30.85
N ASN A 99 -24.94 -21.89 -31.92
CA ASN A 99 -24.97 -22.53 -33.23
C ASN A 99 -24.06 -23.76 -33.14
N ASP A 100 -24.66 -24.90 -32.82
CA ASP A 100 -24.01 -26.21 -32.86
C ASP A 100 -23.85 -26.58 -34.35
N ALA A 101 -22.69 -26.25 -34.91
CA ALA A 101 -22.31 -26.61 -36.26
C ALA A 101 -21.20 -27.65 -36.21
N GLY A 102 -21.53 -28.86 -36.64
CA GLY A 102 -20.56 -29.76 -37.26
C GLY A 102 -20.23 -31.03 -36.49
N GLY A 103 -21.15 -32.01 -36.54
CA GLY A 103 -20.81 -33.41 -36.48
C GLY A 103 -21.27 -34.10 -37.76
N MET A 104 -20.32 -34.50 -38.61
CA MET A 104 -20.31 -35.64 -39.54
C MET A 104 -19.20 -35.41 -40.58
N GLU A 105 -18.05 -36.05 -40.36
CA GLU A 105 -17.32 -36.91 -41.32
C GLU A 105 -16.28 -37.74 -40.55
#